data_AF-A0A1E1WFN8-F1
#
_entry.id   AF-A0A1E1WFN8-F1
#
_cell.length_a   1.000
_cell.length_b   1.000
_cell.length_c   1.000
_cell.angle_alpha   90.00
_cell.angle_beta   90.00
_cell.angle_gamma   90.00
#
_symmetry.space_group_name_H-M   'P 1'
#
loop_
_entity.id
_entity.type
_entity.pdbx_description
1 polymer ?
#
loop_
_entity_poly.entity_id
_entity_poly.type
_entity_poly.pdbx_seq_one_letter_code
_entity_poly.pdbx_strand_id
1 'polypeptide(L)'
;TGPFAFNSCPLRRVPQRYVIGTSTKVDLGDFKLPAHLDDTYFKKNKKSVKRSVKRKQGEDIFATKKEKYVPSEQRKADQKSVDEAVIKAIGKRTDKKLLRGYLKSAFGLRSSQYPHRLRF
;
A
#
# COMPACT_ATOMS: atom_id res chain seq x y z
N THR A 1 0.69 -4.69 4.27
CA THR A 1 -0.26 -4.41 3.17
C THR A 1 -1.54 -3.93 3.81
N GLY A 2 -2.31 -3.07 3.15
CA GLY A 2 -3.76 -3.07 3.37
C GLY A 2 -4.33 -3.97 2.29
N PRO A 3 -5.19 -4.96 2.58
CA PRO A 3 -5.70 -5.83 1.52
C PRO A 3 -6.28 -4.99 0.39
N PHE A 4 -5.72 -5.10 -0.82
CA PHE A 4 -6.02 -4.19 -1.92
C PHE A 4 -7.51 -4.23 -2.28
N ALA A 5 -8.14 -5.40 -2.13
CA ALA A 5 -9.57 -5.61 -2.32
C ALA A 5 -10.46 -4.82 -1.34
N PHE A 6 -9.94 -4.39 -0.19
CA PHE A 6 -10.71 -3.62 0.80
C PHE A 6 -10.46 -2.13 0.69
N ASN A 7 -9.20 -1.70 0.64
CA ASN A 7 -8.85 -0.29 0.81
C ASN A 7 -7.99 0.28 -0.32
N SER A 8 -7.83 -0.45 -1.42
CA SER A 8 -7.06 -0.05 -2.60
C SER A 8 -5.60 0.34 -2.28
N CYS A 9 -5.07 -0.11 -1.14
CA CYS A 9 -3.69 0.15 -0.74
C CYS A 9 -2.79 -0.96 -1.29
N PRO A 10 -1.85 -0.67 -2.21
CA PRO A 10 -0.91 -1.69 -2.67
C PRO A 10 0.12 -2.04 -1.60
N LEU A 11 0.89 -3.09 -1.85
CA LEU A 11 2.15 -3.39 -1.17
C LEU A 11 3.05 -2.18 -1.28
N ARG A 12 3.20 -1.47 -0.16
CA ARG A 12 3.90 -0.20 -0.08
C ARG A 12 4.67 -0.11 1.22
N ARG A 13 5.86 0.48 1.12
CA ARG A 13 6.66 0.89 2.27
C ARG A 13 6.26 2.28 2.74
N VAL A 14 6.10 2.41 4.06
CA VAL A 14 5.76 3.67 4.72
C VAL A 14 6.70 3.83 5.93
N PRO A 15 7.30 5.00 6.15
CA PRO A 15 8.12 5.23 7.34
C PRO A 15 7.24 5.24 8.59
N GLN A 16 7.75 4.69 9.70
CA GLN A 16 7.01 4.55 10.96
C GLN A 16 6.42 5.89 11.47
N ARG A 17 7.14 6.99 11.27
CA ARG A 17 6.70 8.35 11.69
C ARG A 17 5.39 8.82 11.03
N TYR A 18 4.99 8.21 9.91
CA TYR A 18 3.77 8.55 9.19
C TYR A 18 2.59 7.63 9.51
N VAL A 19 2.74 6.72 10.48
CA VAL A 19 1.71 5.73 10.83
C VAL A 19 1.35 5.90 12.30
N ILE A 20 0.05 5.80 12.59
CA ILE A 20 -0.45 5.66 13.96
C ILE A 20 -0.70 4.17 14.20
N GLY A 21 0.01 3.60 15.17
CA GLY A 21 -0.20 2.21 15.57
C GLY A 21 -1.48 2.09 16.38
N THR A 22 -2.47 1.39 15.84
CA THR A 22 -3.70 1.09 16.58
C THR A 22 -3.55 -0.19 17.41
N SER A 23 -4.41 -0.34 18.41
CA SER A 23 -4.48 -1.49 19.32
C SER A 23 -4.93 -2.80 18.63
N THR A 24 -5.56 -2.71 17.46
CA THR A 24 -6.04 -3.86 16.69
C THR A 24 -4.88 -4.64 16.07
N LYS A 25 -4.67 -5.88 16.52
CA LYS A 25 -3.63 -6.78 16.01
C LYS A 25 -4.26 -7.88 15.15
N VAL A 26 -3.67 -8.17 13.98
CA VAL A 26 -4.03 -9.32 13.14
C VAL A 26 -2.90 -10.32 13.20
N ASP A 27 -3.17 -11.52 13.72
CA ASP A 27 -2.19 -12.60 13.76
C ASP A 27 -2.14 -13.31 12.40
N LEU A 28 -0.94 -13.48 11.87
CA LEU A 28 -0.66 -14.11 10.59
C LEU A 28 -0.10 -15.54 10.75
N GLY A 29 0.10 -16.01 11.99
CA GLY A 29 0.67 -17.33 12.26
C GLY A 29 2.01 -17.52 11.56
N ASP A 30 2.17 -18.65 10.87
CA ASP A 30 3.43 -19.06 10.22
C ASP A 30 3.69 -18.38 8.85
N PHE A 31 2.97 -17.32 8.50
CA PHE A 31 3.15 -16.67 7.21
C PHE A 31 4.54 -16.03 7.09
N LYS A 32 5.36 -16.54 6.17
CA LYS A 32 6.66 -15.97 5.82
C LYS A 32 6.53 -15.08 4.60
N LEU A 33 7.15 -13.90 4.67
CA LEU A 33 7.27 -13.01 3.53
C LEU A 33 8.19 -13.65 2.47
N PRO A 34 7.84 -13.54 1.17
CA PRO A 34 8.72 -13.95 0.10
C PRO A 34 10.08 -13.22 0.17
N ALA A 35 11.17 -13.98 0.00
CA ALA A 35 12.53 -13.47 0.15
C ALA A 35 12.90 -12.37 -0.86
N HIS A 36 12.20 -12.27 -1.99
CA HIS A 36 12.47 -11.26 -3.02
C HIS A 36 11.89 -9.87 -2.70
N LEU A 37 11.18 -9.69 -1.58
CA LEU A 37 10.57 -8.41 -1.17
C LEU A 37 11.55 -7.46 -0.45
N ASP A 38 12.66 -7.17 -1.11
CA ASP A 38 13.74 -6.35 -0.55
C ASP A 38 13.63 -4.84 -0.86
N ASP A 39 14.57 -4.06 -0.32
CA ASP A 39 14.66 -2.60 -0.53
C ASP A 39 14.79 -2.25 -2.02
N THR A 40 15.46 -3.11 -2.76
CA THR A 40 15.59 -3.04 -4.22
C THR A 40 14.25 -3.20 -4.92
N TYR A 41 13.40 -4.11 -4.45
CA TYR A 41 12.08 -4.38 -5.01
C TYR A 41 11.17 -3.15 -4.94
N PHE A 42 11.18 -2.42 -3.81
CA PHE A 42 10.33 -1.23 -3.62
C PHE A 42 10.94 0.06 -4.16
N LYS A 43 12.16 0.01 -4.70
CA LYS A 43 12.82 1.18 -5.30
C LYS A 43 11.99 1.70 -6.48
N LYS A 44 11.83 3.02 -6.53
CA LYS A 44 11.06 3.66 -7.60
C LYS A 44 11.81 3.54 -8.92
N ASN A 45 11.11 3.15 -9.99
CA ASN A 45 11.70 3.08 -11.33
C ASN A 45 12.15 4.47 -11.78
N LYS A 46 13.46 4.65 -12.02
CA LYS A 46 14.06 5.94 -12.42
C LYS A 46 13.43 6.51 -13.70
N LYS A 47 12.92 5.64 -14.59
CA LYS A 47 12.18 6.04 -15.82
C LYS A 47 10.90 6.84 -15.52
N SER A 48 10.19 6.51 -14.44
CA SER A 48 9.00 7.27 -13.98
C SER A 48 9.32 8.53 -13.17
N VAL A 49 10.59 8.76 -12.82
CA VAL A 49 11.04 9.90 -11.99
C VAL A 49 11.75 10.94 -12.84
N LYS A 50 12.50 10.51 -13.86
CA LYS A 50 13.12 11.42 -14.81
C LYS A 50 12.05 12.05 -15.70
N ARG A 51 11.86 13.36 -15.57
CA ARG A 51 11.18 14.21 -16.58
C ARG A 51 11.84 14.14 -17.96
N SER A 52 13.02 13.54 -18.06
CA SER A 52 13.70 13.28 -19.33
C SER A 52 13.34 11.89 -19.85
N VAL A 53 12.28 11.84 -20.66
CA VAL A 53 12.24 10.91 -21.80
C VAL A 53 13.60 11.01 -22.50
N LYS A 54 14.15 9.89 -22.99
CA LYS A 54 15.36 9.90 -23.81
C LYS A 54 15.03 10.70 -25.08
N ARG A 55 15.27 12.02 -25.06
CA ARG A 55 14.85 12.95 -26.11
C ARG A 55 15.60 12.60 -27.38
N LYS A 56 14.87 12.39 -28.49
CA LYS A 56 15.48 12.48 -29.82
C LYS A 56 15.83 13.95 -30.06
N GLN A 57 16.94 14.24 -30.74
CA GLN A 57 17.26 15.62 -31.15
C GLN A 57 16.08 16.18 -31.95
N GLY A 58 15.48 17.29 -31.47
CA GLY A 58 14.38 17.99 -32.15
C GLY A 58 12.99 17.95 -31.51
N GLU A 59 12.76 17.25 -30.39
CA GLU A 59 11.46 17.29 -29.69
C GLU A 59 11.30 18.52 -28.77
N ASP A 60 10.11 19.12 -28.79
CA ASP A 60 9.70 20.29 -28.00
C ASP A 60 9.97 20.11 -26.49
N ILE A 61 10.72 21.05 -25.91
CA ILE A 61 11.21 21.03 -24.53
C ILE A 61 10.05 21.07 -23.52
N PHE A 62 8.90 21.60 -23.91
CA PHE A 62 7.71 21.74 -23.06
C PHE A 62 6.75 20.54 -23.13
N ALA A 63 6.90 19.65 -24.13
CA ALA A 63 6.10 18.43 -24.27
C ALA A 63 6.59 17.32 -23.31
N THR A 64 6.34 17.49 -22.01
CA THR A 64 6.63 16.44 -21.01
C THR A 64 5.61 15.31 -21.10
N LYS A 65 5.84 14.33 -21.98
CA LYS A 65 5.15 13.03 -21.93
C LYS A 65 5.55 12.31 -20.64
N LYS A 66 4.77 12.51 -19.58
CA LYS A 66 4.90 11.76 -18.32
C LYS A 66 4.46 10.32 -18.59
N GLU A 67 5.39 9.39 -18.72
CA GLU A 67 5.05 7.97 -18.74
C GLU A 67 4.33 7.61 -17.43
N LYS A 68 3.04 7.24 -17.54
CA LYS A 68 2.26 6.75 -16.40
C LYS A 68 2.87 5.43 -15.94
N TYR A 69 3.13 5.30 -14.64
CA TYR A 69 3.65 4.06 -14.08
C TYR A 69 2.59 2.96 -14.21
N VAL A 70 2.95 1.87 -14.89
CA VAL A 70 2.14 0.65 -14.97
C VAL A 70 2.79 -0.42 -14.08
N PRO A 71 2.04 -1.06 -13.16
CA PRO A 71 2.57 -2.16 -12.36
C PRO A 71 2.96 -3.35 -13.24
N SER A 72 4.17 -3.88 -13.02
CA SER A 72 4.62 -5.16 -13.58
C SER A 72 3.74 -6.32 -13.12
N GLU A 73 3.64 -7.36 -13.93
CA GLU A 73 2.88 -8.58 -13.60
C GLU A 73 3.36 -9.24 -12.31
N GLN A 74 4.67 -9.27 -12.07
CA GLN A 74 5.26 -9.78 -10.82
C GLN A 74 4.67 -9.08 -9.59
N ARG A 75 4.64 -7.74 -9.58
CA ARG A 75 4.03 -6.95 -8.49
C ARG A 75 2.54 -7.26 -8.27
N LYS A 76 1.79 -7.60 -9.33
CA LYS A 76 0.39 -8.01 -9.20
C LYS A 76 0.27 -9.41 -8.60
N ALA A 77 1.14 -10.33 -8.96
CA ALA A 77 1.17 -11.68 -8.40
C ALA A 77 1.56 -11.66 -6.93
N ASP A 78 2.62 -10.92 -6.58
CA ASP A 78 3.07 -10.74 -5.19
C ASP A 78 1.96 -10.14 -4.33
N GLN A 79 1.25 -9.11 -4.83
CA GLN A 79 0.11 -8.52 -4.13
C GLN A 79 -0.94 -9.55 -3.79
N LYS A 80 -1.36 -10.35 -4.78
CA LYS A 80 -2.39 -11.39 -4.58
C LYS A 80 -1.96 -12.40 -3.52
N SER A 81 -0.72 -12.89 -3.61
CA SER A 81 -0.20 -13.89 -2.67
C SER A 81 -0.22 -13.41 -1.22
N VAL A 82 0.22 -12.18 -0.97
CA VAL A 82 0.27 -11.62 0.40
C VAL A 82 -1.13 -11.25 0.87
N ASP A 83 -1.96 -10.66 0.01
CA ASP A 83 -3.32 -10.28 0.39
C ASP A 83 -4.19 -11.50 0.70
N GLU A 84 -4.03 -12.62 -0.01
CA GLU A 84 -4.74 -13.85 0.29
C GLU A 84 -4.46 -14.35 1.71
N ALA A 85 -3.20 -14.29 2.15
CA ALA A 85 -2.84 -14.67 3.52
C ALA A 85 -3.51 -13.75 4.55
N VAL A 86 -3.46 -12.44 4.35
CA VAL A 86 -4.06 -11.44 5.25
C VAL A 86 -5.59 -11.56 5.27
N ILE A 87 -6.23 -11.76 4.12
CA ILE A 87 -7.69 -11.93 4.00
C ILE A 87 -8.14 -13.22 4.72
N LYS A 88 -7.38 -14.32 4.58
CA LYS A 88 -7.64 -15.56 5.32
C LYS A 88 -7.53 -15.34 6.82
N ALA A 89 -6.50 -14.64 7.29
CA ALA A 89 -6.33 -14.30 8.70
C ALA A 89 -7.50 -13.45 9.25
N ILE A 90 -7.91 -12.40 8.52
CA ILE A 90 -9.09 -11.59 8.86
C ILE A 90 -10.36 -12.44 8.87
N GLY A 91 -10.49 -13.37 7.93
CA GLY A 91 -11.67 -14.24 7.80
C GLY A 91 -11.89 -15.21 8.95
N LYS A 92 -10.81 -15.60 9.67
CA LYS A 92 -10.87 -16.47 10.85
C LYS A 92 -11.41 -15.77 12.10
N ARG A 93 -11.40 -14.43 12.13
CA ARG A 93 -11.82 -13.67 13.30
C ARG A 93 -13.35 -13.60 13.43
N THR A 94 -13.84 -13.48 14.66
CA THR A 94 -15.26 -13.29 14.96
C THR A 94 -15.76 -11.91 14.49
N ASP A 95 -14.93 -10.88 14.61
CA ASP A 95 -15.19 -9.48 14.22
C ASP A 95 -14.97 -9.18 12.72
N LYS A 96 -14.84 -10.21 11.86
CA LYS A 96 -14.47 -10.07 10.44
C LYS A 96 -15.33 -9.08 9.65
N LYS A 97 -16.63 -8.97 9.95
CA LYS A 97 -17.55 -8.04 9.26
C LYS A 97 -17.21 -6.59 9.61
N LEU A 98 -17.02 -6.31 10.89
CA LEU A 98 -16.62 -5.00 11.41
C LEU A 98 -15.23 -4.62 10.90
N LEU A 99 -14.26 -5.53 10.97
CA LEU A 99 -12.89 -5.25 10.55
C LEU A 99 -12.78 -4.96 9.04
N ARG A 100 -13.57 -5.65 8.20
CA ARG A 100 -13.66 -5.34 6.76
C ARG A 100 -14.25 -3.95 6.50
N GLY A 101 -15.28 -3.55 7.26
CA GLY A 101 -15.85 -2.21 7.19
C GLY A 101 -14.86 -1.14 7.64
N TYR A 102 -14.18 -1.40 8.76
CA TYR A 102 -13.14 -0.52 9.31
C TYR A 102 -12.00 -0.28 8.32
N LEU A 103 -11.48 -1.33 7.68
CA LEU A 103 -10.42 -1.21 6.69
C LEU A 103 -10.86 -0.45 5.43
N LYS A 104 -12.14 -0.54 5.04
CA LYS A 104 -12.71 0.21 3.91
C LYS A 104 -12.89 1.70 4.22
N SER A 105 -13.13 2.05 5.47
CA SER A 105 -13.37 3.43 5.88
C SER A 105 -12.07 4.25 5.96
N ALA A 106 -12.12 5.50 5.49
CA ALA A 106 -11.04 6.45 5.71
C ALA A 106 -11.11 7.00 7.14
N PHE A 107 -9.95 7.16 7.78
CA PHE A 107 -9.86 7.85 9.06
C PHE A 107 -10.03 9.36 8.87
N GLY A 108 -10.86 9.98 9.70
CA GLY A 108 -11.06 11.42 9.75
C GLY A 108 -11.62 11.82 11.10
N LEU A 109 -11.25 13.01 11.55
CA LEU A 109 -11.75 13.59 12.80
C LEU A 109 -12.96 14.46 12.49
N ARG A 110 -14.04 14.28 13.22
CA ARG A 110 -15.20 15.17 13.20
C ARG A 110 -15.05 16.27 14.24
N SER A 111 -15.95 17.25 14.18
CA SER A 111 -16.05 18.27 15.23
C SER A 111 -16.13 17.60 16.61
N SER A 112 -15.43 18.17 17.58
CA SER A 112 -15.31 17.66 18.96
C SER A 112 -14.57 16.32 19.15
N GLN A 113 -13.85 15.81 18.14
CA GLN A 113 -12.92 14.68 18.30
C GLN A 113 -11.47 15.18 18.40
N TYR A 114 -10.84 14.96 19.56
CA TYR A 114 -9.50 15.47 19.85
C TYR A 114 -8.44 14.34 19.83
N PRO A 115 -7.39 14.43 19.00
CA PRO A 115 -6.37 13.38 18.88
C PRO A 115 -5.72 12.97 20.20
N HIS A 116 -5.44 13.94 21.08
CA HIS A 116 -4.78 13.71 22.36
C HIS A 116 -5.67 12.95 23.37
N ARG A 117 -6.98 12.87 23.12
CA ARG A 117 -7.93 12.09 23.95
C ARG A 117 -8.23 10.71 23.35
N LEU A 118 -7.90 10.50 22.08
CA LEU A 118 -8.12 9.23 21.41
C LEU A 118 -7.04 8.23 21.82
N ARG A 119 -7.46 7.00 22.11
CA ARG A 119 -6.58 5.86 22.29
C ARG A 119 -6.59 5.07 20.99
N PHE A 120 -5.45 5.05 20.31
CA PHE A 120 -5.28 4.32 19.08
C PHE A 120 -5.01 2.85 19.38
#